data_AF-A0A967GLS8-F1
#
_entry.id   AF-A0A967GLS8-F1
#
_cell.length_a   1.000
_cell.length_b   1.000
_cell.length_c   1.000
_cell.angle_alpha   90.00
_cell.angle_beta   90.00
_cell.angle_gamma   90.00
#
_symmetry.space_group_name_H-M   'P 1'
#
loop_
_entity.id
_entity.type
_entity.pdbx_description
1 polymer ?
#
loop_
_entity_poly.entity_id
_entity_poly.type
_entity_poly.pdbx_seq_one_letter_code
_entity_poly.pdbx_strand_id
1 'polypeptide(L)'
;MEPGALTLVRSGLGWHLVEVLEKRPSIERGFSEARADVLAALEAVKRDHGLKIYRRNLRERDKHKVEVFPEVLARPPREDRWE
;
A
#
# COMPACT_ATOMS: atom_id res chain seq x y z
N MET A 1 21.44 -5.52 10.77
CA MET A 1 21.33 -4.75 12.03
C MET A 1 21.36 -5.75 13.16
N GLU A 2 22.13 -5.46 14.19
CA GLU A 2 22.22 -6.31 15.39
C GLU A 2 21.14 -5.90 16.40
N PRO A 3 20.67 -6.84 17.25
CA PRO A 3 19.76 -6.49 18.34
C PRO A 3 20.32 -5.38 19.23
N GLY A 4 19.47 -4.46 19.67
CA GLY A 4 19.82 -3.28 20.48
C GLY A 4 20.49 -2.14 19.69
N ALA A 5 20.76 -2.33 18.39
CA ALA A 5 21.35 -1.26 17.57
C ALA A 5 20.25 -0.32 17.05
N LEU A 6 20.38 0.96 17.39
CA LEU A 6 19.61 2.06 16.78
C LEU A 6 20.18 2.39 15.40
N THR A 7 19.33 2.38 14.37
CA THR A 7 19.72 2.68 12.99
C THR A 7 18.76 3.68 12.37
N LEU A 8 19.31 4.71 11.74
CA LEU A 8 18.53 5.67 10.96
C LEU A 8 18.38 5.17 9.52
N VAL A 9 17.13 5.04 9.06
CA VAL A 9 16.76 4.53 7.73
C VAL A 9 15.97 5.59 6.97
N ARG A 10 16.32 5.80 5.70
CA ARG A 10 15.58 6.70 4.81
C ARG A 10 14.66 5.89 3.89
N SER A 11 13.39 6.26 3.82
CA SER A 11 12.41 5.73 2.86
C SER A 11 11.77 6.86 2.06
N GLY A 12 10.89 6.53 1.11
CA GLY A 12 10.10 7.54 0.38
C GLY A 12 9.20 8.38 1.28
N LEU A 13 8.93 7.94 2.52
CA LEU A 13 8.14 8.66 3.51
C LEU A 13 8.97 9.58 4.41
N GLY A 14 10.31 9.51 4.35
CA GLY A 14 11.21 10.32 5.17
C GLY A 14 12.22 9.51 5.97
N TRP A 15 12.64 10.06 7.12
CA TRP A 15 13.61 9.44 8.03
C TRP A 15 12.93 8.63 9.13
N HIS A 16 13.45 7.45 9.40
CA HIS A 16 12.91 6.48 10.35
C HIS A 16 14.04 6.09 11.30
N LEU A 17 13.81 6.17 12.61
CA LEU A 17 14.72 5.59 13.60
C LEU A 17 14.20 4.20 13.97
N VAL A 18 15.02 3.18 13.74
CA VAL A 18 14.65 1.77 13.95
C VAL A 18 15.58 1.15 14.97
N GLU A 19 15.01 0.45 15.94
CA GLU A 19 15.74 -0.40 16.89
C GLU A 19 15.38 -1.87 16.64
N VAL A 20 16.39 -2.73 16.52
CA VAL A 20 16.14 -4.18 16.42
C VAL A 20 16.01 -4.74 17.83
N LEU A 21 14.81 -5.18 18.20
CA LEU A 21 14.59 -5.78 19.53
C LEU A 21 15.03 -7.24 19.59
N GLU A 22 14.84 -7.99 18.51
CA GLU A 22 15.16 -9.41 18.42
C GLU A 22 15.55 -9.76 16.97
N LYS A 23 16.54 -10.64 16.81
CA LYS A 23 16.94 -11.18 15.50
C LYS A 23 16.88 -12.69 15.57
N ARG A 24 15.83 -13.26 14.97
CA ARG A 24 15.66 -14.71 14.87
C ARG A 24 16.56 -15.29 13.78
N PRO A 25 17.08 -16.52 13.94
CA PRO A 25 17.81 -17.20 12.87
C PRO A 25 16.91 -17.33 11.64
N SER A 26 17.51 -17.23 10.45
CA SER A 26 16.77 -17.44 9.21
C SER A 26 16.35 -18.89 9.12
N ILE A 27 15.04 -19.14 9.10
CA ILE A 27 14.47 -20.46 8.88
C ILE A 27 13.90 -20.45 7.46
N GLU A 28 14.52 -21.20 6.55
CA GLU A 28 13.93 -21.47 5.25
C GLU A 28 12.75 -22.41 5.45
N ARG A 29 11.54 -21.90 5.25
CA ARG A 29 10.33 -22.72 5.30
C ARG A 29 10.08 -23.38 3.95
N GLY A 30 9.71 -24.65 3.97
CA GLY A 30 9.22 -25.32 2.78
C GLY A 30 7.90 -24.72 2.29
N PHE A 31 7.55 -24.91 1.01
CA PHE A 31 6.30 -24.38 0.46
C PHE A 31 5.06 -24.81 1.25
N SER A 32 5.02 -26.06 1.73
CA SER A 32 3.90 -26.58 2.54
C SER A 32 3.67 -25.75 3.80
N GLU A 33 4.73 -25.39 4.51
CA GLU A 33 4.70 -24.59 5.73
C GLU A 33 4.38 -23.12 5.44
N ALA A 34 4.78 -22.62 4.27
CA ALA A 34 4.56 -21.24 3.84
C ALA A 34 3.28 -21.02 3.05
N ARG A 35 2.52 -22.08 2.75
CA ARG A 35 1.40 -22.05 1.80
C ARG A 35 0.37 -20.99 2.14
N ALA A 36 0.02 -20.86 3.42
CA ALA A 36 -0.96 -19.89 3.89
C ALA A 36 -0.51 -18.44 3.59
N ASP A 37 0.73 -18.09 3.94
CA ASP A 37 1.28 -16.75 3.73
C ASP A 37 1.42 -16.44 2.24
N VAL A 38 1.84 -17.41 1.44
CA VAL A 38 1.94 -17.27 -0.02
C VAL A 38 0.56 -17.03 -0.64
N LEU A 39 -0.45 -17.81 -0.24
CA LEU A 39 -1.81 -17.62 -0.73
C LEU A 39 -2.38 -16.27 -0.31
N ALA A 40 -2.19 -15.85 0.93
CA ALA A 40 -2.63 -14.54 1.42
C ALA A 40 -1.96 -13.39 0.64
N ALA A 41 -0.66 -13.48 0.36
CA ALA A 41 0.04 -12.50 -0.46
C ALA A 41 -0.51 -12.45 -1.89
N LEU A 42 -0.76 -13.61 -2.52
CA LEU A 42 -1.35 -13.68 -3.85
C LEU A 42 -2.77 -13.12 -3.90
N GLU A 43 -3.58 -13.40 -2.88
CA GLU A 43 -4.93 -12.84 -2.75
C GLU A 43 -4.89 -11.32 -2.60
N ALA A 44 -4.01 -10.79 -1.76
CA ALA A 44 -3.85 -9.35 -1.58
C ALA A 44 -3.48 -8.64 -2.90
N VAL A 45 -2.55 -9.21 -3.67
CA VAL A 45 -2.15 -8.68 -4.98
C VAL A 45 -3.31 -8.74 -5.98
N LYS A 46 -4.01 -9.88 -6.05
CA LYS A 46 -5.16 -10.04 -6.96
C LYS A 46 -6.33 -9.13 -6.58
N ARG A 47 -6.52 -8.84 -5.30
CA ARG A 47 -7.59 -7.96 -4.80
C ARG A 47 -7.43 -6.53 -5.30
N ASP A 48 -6.21 -5.98 -5.30
CA ASP A 48 -5.98 -4.63 -5.82
C ASP A 48 -6.29 -4.53 -7.33
N HIS A 49 -5.83 -5.52 -8.10
CA HIS A 49 -6.12 -5.60 -9.53
C HIS A 49 -7.63 -5.77 -9.79
N GLY A 50 -8.29 -6.67 -9.06
CA GLY A 50 -9.73 -6.90 -9.15
C GLY A 50 -10.54 -5.65 -8.82
N LEU A 51 -10.16 -4.92 -7.77
CA LEU A 51 -10.80 -3.65 -7.39
C LEU A 51 -10.65 -2.58 -8.46
N LYS A 52 -9.48 -2.46 -9.10
CA LYS A 52 -9.26 -1.53 -10.21
C LYS A 52 -10.18 -1.84 -11.40
N ILE A 53 -10.26 -3.10 -11.80
CA ILE A 53 -11.15 -3.55 -12.87
C ILE A 53 -12.61 -3.30 -12.50
N TYR A 54 -13.02 -3.70 -11.31
CA TYR A 54 -14.39 -3.52 -10.83
C TYR A 54 -14.81 -2.05 -10.84
N ARG A 55 -13.99 -1.16 -10.27
CA ARG A 55 -14.25 0.29 -10.25
C ARG A 55 -14.36 0.88 -11.65
N ARG A 56 -13.51 0.44 -12.59
CA ARG A 56 -13.58 0.86 -13.99
C ARG A 56 -14.90 0.41 -14.63
N ASN A 57 -15.24 -0.86 -14.49
CA ASN A 57 -16.45 -1.42 -15.09
C ASN A 57 -17.72 -0.80 -14.50
N LEU A 58 -17.72 -0.52 -13.19
CA LEU A 58 -18.83 0.17 -12.51
C LEU A 58 -19.03 1.58 -13.08
N ARG A 59 -17.94 2.35 -13.25
CA ARG A 59 -18.00 3.69 -13.86
C ARG A 59 -18.51 3.65 -15.31
N GLU A 60 -18.05 2.69 -16.10
CA GLU A 60 -18.51 2.59 -17.50
C GLU A 60 -19.99 2.20 -17.60
N ARG A 61 -20.41 1.19 -16.81
CA ARG A 61 -21.79 0.71 -16.79
C ARG A 61 -22.78 1.80 -16.39
N ASP A 62 -22.45 2.53 -15.33
CA ASP A 62 -23.31 3.57 -14.75
C ASP A 62 -22.89 4.98 -15.18
N LYS A 63 -22.16 5.14 -16.30
CA LYS A 63 -21.59 6.43 -16.73
C LYS A 63 -22.61 7.57 -16.86
N HIS A 64 -23.82 7.23 -17.25
CA HIS A 64 -24.93 8.17 -17.41
C HIS A 64 -25.42 8.75 -16.06
N LYS A 65 -25.02 8.15 -14.92
CA LYS A 65 -25.30 8.63 -13.57
C LYS A 65 -24.14 9.43 -12.98
N VAL A 66 -23.01 9.54 -13.68
CA VAL A 66 -21.82 10.25 -13.21
C VAL A 66 -21.79 11.62 -13.87
N GLU A 67 -21.99 12.66 -13.07
CA GLU A 67 -21.85 14.04 -13.50
C GLU A 67 -20.49 14.59 -13.05
N VAL A 68 -19.75 15.19 -13.98
CA VAL A 68 -18.44 15.79 -13.72
C VAL A 68 -18.58 17.29 -13.90
N PHE A 69 -18.16 18.05 -12.88
CA PHE A 69 -18.19 19.51 -12.85
C PHE A 69 -16.76 20.04 -13.05
N PRO A 70 -16.33 20.40 -14.28
CA PRO A 70 -14.94 20.76 -14.59
C PRO A 70 -14.41 21.93 -13.77
N GLU A 71 -15.28 22.87 -13.41
CA GLU A 71 -14.98 24.07 -12.61
C GLU A 71 -14.43 23.73 -11.22
N VAL A 72 -14.81 22.58 -10.65
CA VAL A 72 -14.30 22.11 -9.35
C VAL A 72 -12.90 21.51 -9.49
N LEU A 73 -12.64 20.82 -10.60
CA LEU A 73 -11.37 20.15 -10.87
C LEU A 73 -10.25 21.12 -11.29
N ALA A 74 -10.61 22.24 -11.92
CA ALA A 74 -9.67 23.27 -12.33
C ALA A 74 -9.14 24.11 -11.15
N ARG A 75 -9.75 24.01 -9.96
CA ARG A 75 -9.30 24.74 -8.78
C ARG A 75 -7.99 24.14 -8.26
N PRO A 76 -6.91 24.94 -8.14
CA PRO A 76 -5.69 24.45 -7.50
C PRO A 76 -6.00 24.02 -6.05
N PRO A 77 -5.34 22.97 -5.53
CA PRO A 77 -5.49 22.56 -4.14
C PRO A 77 -5.26 23.77 -3.23
N ARG A 78 -6.06 23.94 -2.18
CA ARG A 78 -5.81 25.02 -1.23
C ARG A 78 -4.45 24.78 -0.56
N GLU A 79 -3.60 25.80 -0.58
CA GLU A 79 -2.23 25.79 -0.07
C GLU A 79 -2.18 25.94 1.47
N ASP A 80 -3.32 26.19 2.12
CA ASP A 80 -3.46 26.66 3.51
C ASP A 80 -3.55 25.54 4.58
N ARG A 81 -3.00 24.35 4.34
CA ARG A 81 -3.06 23.25 5.33
C ARG A 81 -1.72 22.59 5.63
N TRP A 82 -0.69 23.38 5.92
CA TRP A 82 0.53 22.93 6.62
C TRP A 82 1.20 24.11 7.34
N GLU A 83 0.55 24.67 8.37
CA GLU A 83 1.19 25.47 9.43
C GLU A 83 0.87 24.84 10.79
#